data_AF-A0A2E1Z8G4-F1
#
_entry.id   AF-A0A2E1Z8G4-F1
#
_cell.length_a   1.000
_cell.length_b   1.000
_cell.length_c   1.000
_cell.angle_alpha   90.00
_cell.angle_beta   90.00
_cell.angle_gamma   90.00
#
_symmetry.space_group_name_H-M   'P 1'
#
loop_
_entity.id
_entity.type
_entity.pdbx_description
1 polymer ?
#
loop_
_entity_poly.entity_id
_entity_poly.type
_entity_poly.pdbx_seq_one_letter_code
_entity_poly.pdbx_strand_id
1 'polypeptide(L)'
;AFLTYANFRATMIYNPSTFYALTVGHLADRYTGGAMIQRMPANEQAMSVADVQVLQELLNAAGFDSGEPDGRVGSRTRAAIRAYQQSQDLPMDGYASLQLLEALRNP
;
A
#
# COMPACT_ATOMS: atom_id res chain seq x y z
N ALA A 1 8.15 -5.72 -8.32
CA ALA A 1 8.11 -6.33 -6.98
C ALA A 1 9.54 -6.48 -6.45
N PHE A 2 9.71 -6.51 -5.13
CA PHE A 2 11.00 -6.69 -4.45
C PHE A 2 10.90 -7.88 -3.49
N LEU A 3 11.98 -8.67 -3.37
CA LEU A 3 12.13 -9.66 -2.32
C LEU A 3 12.98 -9.07 -1.20
N THR A 4 12.47 -9.14 0.04
CA THR A 4 13.13 -8.56 1.21
C THR A 4 13.69 -9.65 2.13
N TYR A 5 14.88 -9.43 2.69
CA TYR A 5 15.58 -10.38 3.56
C TYR A 5 15.77 -9.85 4.99
N ALA A 6 16.54 -10.56 5.82
CA ALA A 6 16.82 -10.17 7.20
C ALA A 6 17.41 -8.74 7.33
N ASN A 7 18.28 -8.33 6.39
CA ASN A 7 18.86 -6.98 6.40
C ASN A 7 17.81 -5.88 6.23
N PHE A 8 16.79 -6.11 5.41
CA PHE A 8 15.66 -5.18 5.27
C PHE A 8 14.90 -5.02 6.60
N ARG A 9 14.70 -6.14 7.32
CA ARG A 9 14.07 -6.11 8.65
C ARG A 9 14.91 -5.39 9.69
N ALA A 10 16.23 -5.50 9.60
CA ALA A 10 17.13 -4.74 10.48
C ALA A 10 16.97 -3.22 10.30
N THR A 11 16.86 -2.73 9.06
CA THR A 11 16.59 -1.30 8.80
C THR A 11 15.23 -0.84 9.35
N MET A 12 14.22 -1.71 9.32
CA MET A 12 12.90 -1.40 9.89
C MET A 12 12.90 -1.24 11.42
N ILE A 13 13.90 -1.77 12.14
CA ILE A 13 14.06 -1.52 13.59
C ILE A 13 14.37 -0.05 13.86
N TYR A 14 15.14 0.59 12.96
CA TYR A 14 15.48 2.01 13.07
C TYR A 14 14.29 2.91 12.76
N ASN A 15 13.56 2.61 11.67
CA ASN A 15 12.33 3.30 11.29
C ASN A 15 11.36 2.29 10.65
N PRO A 16 10.20 2.00 11.26
CA PRO A 16 9.26 0.97 10.82
C PRO A 16 8.43 1.41 9.59
N SER A 17 9.13 1.74 8.50
CA SER A 17 8.55 2.16 7.23
C SER A 17 9.18 1.36 6.08
N THR A 18 8.34 0.68 5.31
CA THR A 18 8.76 -0.08 4.13
C THR A 18 9.44 0.83 3.10
N PHE A 19 8.91 2.04 2.86
CA PHE A 19 9.51 2.99 1.92
C PHE A 19 10.88 3.48 2.40
N TYR A 20 11.03 3.72 3.71
CA TYR A 20 12.32 4.09 4.28
C TYR A 20 13.35 2.98 4.07
N ALA A 21 13.02 1.76 4.46
CA ALA A 21 13.92 0.60 4.32
C ALA A 21 14.25 0.30 2.84
N LEU A 22 13.28 0.43 1.93
CA LEU A 22 13.51 0.29 0.49
C LEU A 22 14.46 1.38 -0.04
N THR A 23 14.28 2.63 0.41
CA THR A 23 15.10 3.76 -0.03
C THR A 23 16.53 3.61 0.47
N VAL A 24 16.73 3.20 1.73
CA VAL A 24 18.07 2.94 2.30
C VAL A 24 18.78 1.82 1.54
N GLY A 25 18.09 0.69 1.31
CA GLY A 25 18.64 -0.41 0.53
C GLY A 25 18.99 0.01 -0.89
N HIS A 26 18.07 0.72 -1.57
CA HIS A 26 18.30 1.20 -2.92
C HIS A 26 19.46 2.20 -2.98
N LEU A 27 19.56 3.13 -2.03
CA LEU A 27 20.67 4.08 -1.96
C LEU A 27 22.01 3.35 -1.79
N ALA A 28 22.08 2.32 -0.96
CA ALA A 28 23.27 1.50 -0.78
C ALA A 28 23.67 0.76 -2.07
N ASP A 29 22.69 0.19 -2.79
CA ASP A 29 22.92 -0.42 -4.11
C ASP A 29 23.47 0.62 -5.09
N ARG A 30 22.86 1.82 -5.15
CA ARG A 30 23.29 2.91 -6.04
C ARG A 30 24.71 3.39 -5.73
N TYR A 31 25.09 3.42 -4.45
CA TYR A 31 26.43 3.84 -4.01
C TYR A 31 27.54 2.87 -4.47
N THR A 32 27.20 1.58 -4.65
CA THR A 32 28.15 0.54 -5.09
C THR A 32 28.09 0.27 -6.60
N GLY A 33 27.35 1.08 -7.36
CA GLY A 33 27.23 0.93 -8.82
C GLY A 33 26.06 0.04 -9.27
N GLY A 34 25.15 -0.32 -8.37
CA GLY A 34 23.95 -1.09 -8.65
C GLY A 34 22.95 -0.37 -9.58
N ALA A 35 22.11 -1.18 -10.22
CA ALA A 35 21.12 -0.71 -11.19
C ALA A 35 20.02 0.16 -10.56
N MET A 36 19.45 1.07 -11.38
CA MET A 36 18.26 1.84 -11.00
C MET A 36 17.00 0.99 -11.04
N ILE A 37 15.99 1.37 -10.26
CA ILE A 37 14.63 0.83 -10.39
C ILE A 37 14.10 1.19 -11.78
N GLN A 38 13.78 0.17 -12.59
CA GLN A 38 13.45 0.34 -14.02
C GLN A 38 11.97 0.63 -14.29
N ARG A 39 11.05 0.14 -13.45
CA ARG A 39 9.60 0.22 -13.68
C ARG A 39 8.92 0.90 -12.49
N MET A 40 8.93 2.23 -12.51
CA MET A 40 8.09 3.04 -11.63
C MET A 40 6.75 3.31 -12.31
N PRO A 41 5.62 3.15 -11.62
CA PRO A 41 4.33 3.62 -12.13
C PRO A 41 4.36 5.15 -12.30
N ALA A 42 4.00 5.63 -13.49
CA ALA A 42 4.13 7.05 -13.84
C ALA A 42 3.04 7.93 -13.18
N ASN A 43 1.87 7.35 -12.89
CA ASN A 43 0.67 8.08 -12.45
C ASN A 43 0.19 7.63 -11.06
N GLU A 44 1.08 7.08 -10.24
CA GLU A 44 0.75 6.70 -8.87
C GLU A 44 0.57 7.96 -8.03
N GLN A 45 -0.66 8.26 -7.65
CA GLN A 45 -0.97 9.40 -6.80
C GLN A 45 -1.17 8.94 -5.35
N ALA A 46 -0.41 9.53 -4.44
CA ALA A 46 -0.57 9.26 -3.01
C ALA A 46 -1.96 9.71 -2.54
N MET A 47 -2.67 8.83 -1.84
CA MET A 47 -3.92 9.16 -1.17
C MET A 47 -3.65 10.10 0.01
N SER A 48 -4.53 11.09 0.21
CA SER A 48 -4.53 11.84 1.45
C SER A 48 -5.07 11.00 2.61
N VAL A 49 -4.82 11.43 3.86
CA VAL A 49 -5.42 10.79 5.04
C VAL A 49 -6.95 10.76 4.94
N ALA A 50 -7.55 11.86 4.45
CA ALA A 50 -8.98 11.96 4.26
C ALA A 50 -9.50 10.96 3.21
N ASP A 51 -8.78 10.78 2.09
CA ASP A 51 -9.16 9.79 1.09
C ASP A 51 -9.14 8.36 1.66
N VAL A 52 -8.16 8.05 2.51
CA VAL A 52 -8.08 6.74 3.17
C VAL A 52 -9.21 6.53 4.17
N GLN A 53 -9.63 7.57 4.90
CA GLN A 53 -10.79 7.48 5.79
C GLN A 53 -12.07 7.17 5.01
N VAL A 54 -12.32 7.90 3.92
CA VAL A 54 -13.47 7.63 3.05
C VAL A 54 -13.41 6.22 2.46
N LEU A 55 -12.22 5.76 2.05
CA LEU A 55 -12.03 4.38 1.58
C LEU A 55 -12.42 3.35 2.65
N GLN A 56 -11.98 3.55 3.91
CA GLN A 56 -12.31 2.67 5.03
C GLN A 56 -13.81 2.66 5.34
N GLU A 57 -14.46 3.84 5.34
CA GLU A 57 -15.91 3.97 5.52
C GLU A 57 -16.68 3.21 4.45
N LEU A 58 -16.30 3.37 3.18
CA LEU A 58 -16.97 2.69 2.07
C LEU A 58 -16.75 1.18 2.09
N LEU A 59 -15.54 0.71 2.42
CA LEU A 59 -15.27 -0.72 2.60
C LEU A 59 -16.16 -1.32 3.69
N ASN A 60 -16.26 -0.65 4.84
CA ASN A 60 -17.09 -1.09 5.96
C ASN A 60 -18.58 -1.11 5.56
N ALA A 61 -19.05 -0.08 4.85
CA ALA A 61 -20.43 0.00 4.34
C ALA A 61 -20.74 -1.11 3.33
N ALA A 62 -19.76 -1.51 2.52
CA ALA A 62 -19.86 -2.63 1.59
C ALA A 62 -19.70 -4.02 2.25
N GLY A 63 -19.50 -4.08 3.59
CA GLY A 63 -19.39 -5.33 4.35
C GLY A 63 -17.98 -5.88 4.48
N PHE A 64 -16.95 -5.13 4.09
CA PHE A 64 -15.54 -5.51 4.22
C PHE A 64 -14.90 -4.79 5.41
N ASP A 65 -14.68 -5.52 6.51
CA ASP A 65 -14.17 -4.94 7.77
C ASP A 65 -12.74 -4.40 7.65
N SER A 66 -12.63 -3.08 7.52
CA SER A 66 -11.38 -2.32 7.51
C SER A 66 -10.98 -1.79 8.90
N GLY A 67 -11.82 -1.99 9.93
CA GLY A 67 -11.67 -1.41 11.27
C GLY A 67 -12.22 0.01 11.36
N GLU A 68 -11.73 0.78 12.34
CA GLU A 68 -12.08 2.19 12.51
C GLU A 68 -11.48 3.03 11.37
N PRO A 69 -12.24 3.94 10.72
CA PRO A 69 -11.73 4.86 9.70
C PRO A 69 -10.72 5.90 10.23
N ASP A 70 -9.50 5.45 10.51
CA ASP A 70 -8.41 6.24 11.09
C ASP A 70 -7.47 6.90 10.05
N GLY A 71 -7.72 6.67 8.76
CA GLY A 71 -6.92 7.20 7.65
C GLY A 71 -5.56 6.53 7.49
N ARG A 72 -5.32 5.41 8.19
CA ARG A 72 -4.08 4.63 8.11
C ARG A 72 -4.33 3.29 7.44
N VAL A 73 -3.54 3.00 6.42
CA VAL A 73 -3.61 1.71 5.74
C VAL A 73 -2.89 0.65 6.59
N GLY A 74 -3.63 0.06 7.54
CA GLY A 74 -3.17 -1.01 8.42
C GLY A 74 -3.32 -2.40 7.83
N SER A 75 -3.03 -3.43 8.63
CA SER A 75 -3.24 -4.84 8.23
C SER A 75 -4.72 -5.16 7.98
N ARG A 76 -5.63 -4.61 8.80
CA ARG A 76 -7.09 -4.74 8.64
C ARG A 76 -7.57 -4.08 7.36
N THR A 77 -7.23 -2.80 7.13
CA THR A 77 -7.53 -2.09 5.87
C THR A 77 -7.05 -2.87 4.65
N ARG A 78 -5.80 -3.36 4.64
CA ARG A 78 -5.29 -4.18 3.52
C ARG A 78 -6.04 -5.50 3.34
N ALA A 79 -6.54 -6.10 4.41
CA ALA A 79 -7.35 -7.32 4.33
C ALA A 79 -8.73 -7.04 3.74
N ALA A 80 -9.40 -5.95 4.18
CA ALA A 80 -10.66 -5.49 3.62
C ALA A 80 -10.55 -5.19 2.12
N ILE A 81 -9.48 -4.48 1.72
CA ILE A 81 -9.22 -4.19 0.31
C ILE A 81 -9.09 -5.47 -0.51
N ARG A 82 -8.31 -6.47 -0.04
CA ARG A 82 -8.18 -7.75 -0.76
C ARG A 82 -9.51 -8.48 -0.88
N ALA A 83 -10.31 -8.48 0.17
CA ALA A 83 -11.63 -9.12 0.15
C ALA A 83 -12.58 -8.41 -0.84
N TYR A 84 -12.56 -7.08 -0.88
CA TYR A 84 -13.30 -6.31 -1.88
C TYR A 84 -12.81 -6.60 -3.30
N GLN A 85 -11.50 -6.52 -3.53
CA GLN A 85 -10.89 -6.84 -4.82
C GLN A 85 -11.28 -8.24 -5.29
N GLN A 86 -11.27 -9.22 -4.39
CA GLN A 86 -11.73 -10.58 -4.68
C GLN A 86 -13.21 -10.62 -5.10
N SER A 87 -14.08 -9.86 -4.45
CA SER A 87 -15.51 -9.82 -4.78
C SER A 87 -15.80 -9.19 -6.15
N GLN A 88 -14.87 -8.38 -6.67
CA GLN A 88 -14.98 -7.65 -7.93
C GLN A 88 -14.12 -8.26 -9.05
N ASP A 89 -13.58 -9.48 -8.85
CA ASP A 89 -12.63 -10.13 -9.77
C ASP A 89 -11.40 -9.26 -10.14
N LEU A 90 -10.99 -8.39 -9.21
CA LEU A 90 -9.82 -7.53 -9.34
C LEU A 90 -8.55 -8.24 -8.79
N PRO A 91 -7.34 -7.79 -9.19
CA PRO A 91 -6.10 -8.25 -8.58
C PRO A 91 -6.08 -8.00 -7.06
N MET A 92 -5.92 -9.06 -6.26
CA MET A 92 -5.94 -9.02 -4.78
C MET A 92 -4.62 -8.55 -4.16
N ASP A 93 -4.07 -7.42 -4.62
CA ASP A 93 -2.80 -6.88 -4.11
C ASP A 93 -2.94 -6.17 -2.75
N GLY A 94 -4.16 -5.82 -2.34
CA GLY A 94 -4.44 -5.11 -1.09
C GLY A 94 -3.98 -3.65 -1.10
N TYR A 95 -3.75 -3.06 -2.28
CA TYR A 95 -3.24 -1.71 -2.42
C TYR A 95 -4.38 -0.68 -2.37
N ALA A 96 -4.23 0.33 -1.50
CA ALA A 96 -5.16 1.45 -1.42
C ALA A 96 -4.80 2.47 -2.51
N SER A 97 -5.71 2.70 -3.46
CA SER A 97 -5.51 3.64 -4.56
C SER A 97 -6.74 4.52 -4.75
N LEU A 98 -6.55 5.67 -5.41
CA LEU A 98 -7.66 6.53 -5.83
C LEU A 98 -8.59 5.80 -6.80
N GLN A 99 -8.08 4.91 -7.64
CA GLN A 99 -8.89 4.09 -8.54
C GLN A 99 -9.83 3.15 -7.76
N LEU A 100 -9.33 2.54 -6.68
CA LEU A 100 -10.14 1.70 -5.80
C LEU A 100 -11.20 2.53 -5.08
N LEU A 101 -10.84 3.72 -4.60
CA LEU A 101 -11.78 4.64 -3.95
C LEU A 101 -12.92 5.05 -4.91
N GLU A 102 -12.59 5.39 -6.16
CA GLU A 102 -13.59 5.71 -7.18
C GLU A 102 -14.49 4.51 -7.52
N ALA A 103 -13.93 3.29 -7.59
CA ALA A 103 -14.72 2.07 -7.78
C ALA A 103 -15.71 1.83 -6.63
N LEU A 104 -15.34 2.18 -5.39
CA LEU A 104 -16.24 2.08 -4.23
C LEU A 104 -17.30 3.20 -4.19
N ARG A 105 -17.01 4.37 -4.75
CA ARG A 105 -17.97 5.48 -4.88
C ARG A 105 -19.04 5.18 -5.94
N ASN A 106 -18.65 4.46 -6.99
CA ASN A 106 -19.51 4.08 -8.12
C ASN A 106 -19.48 2.56 -8.30
N PRO A 107 -20.15 1.81 -7.39
CA PRO A 107 -20.12 0.34 -7.39
C PRO A 107 -20.79 -0.28 -8.63
#